data_AF-A0A1E1KY76-F1
#
_entry.id   AF-A0A1E1KY76-F1
#
_cell.length_a   1.000
_cell.length_b   1.000
_cell.length_c   1.000
_cell.angle_alpha   90.00
_cell.angle_beta   90.00
_cell.angle_gamma   90.00
#
_symmetry.space_group_name_H-M   'P 1'
#
loop_
_entity.id
_entity.type
_entity.pdbx_description
1 polymer ?
#
loop_
_entity_poly.entity_id
_entity_poly.type
_entity_poly.pdbx_seq_one_letter_code
_entity_poly.pdbx_strand_id
1 'polypeptide(L)'
;MASPITFGVELEFNLAYLDADNILEDPTETRQLFFPTTAEATKFIEQIYRDTYGGSIPSHLSESVAKFAYQKSIQYAVRDTLISIGCPVSGYSWNGDGDPSAWDILDDSSISATYGTAYNWFPVEINSPALPFTPASLELIVKVCTTITEKYLTDPNESTGLHVHLSAGTTTFDFRTMQKLFVFLWTFETQISSLHAEVRQNNYYCRGLREASHMADEFPRTWGVNPSNLQGIVEFYNCENIESVLRAAECAQRTKFLAFNGNNALEKVRYPASNSKPTVEVRQHAGTLDGERIVSWIKLLAGIIQRLETIHPESFLQLIQLAELEKWEKVEEVSKNSFNQVNLGPIPAESTLTIIDILEHLDLHESADYYRYRLYKIKGKSRRPQLRTFSWNTKAHKSSRSSTASKEVSKLKR
;
A
#
# COMPACT_ATOMS: atom_id res chain seq x y z
N MET A 1 2.45 15.25 23.52
CA MET A 1 1.07 15.21 22.99
C MET A 1 1.15 14.57 21.63
N ALA A 2 0.19 13.72 21.27
CA ALA A 2 0.17 13.09 19.95
C ALA A 2 -0.06 14.15 18.85
N SER A 3 0.54 13.92 17.68
CA SER A 3 0.43 14.78 16.51
C SER A 3 -1.01 14.81 15.99
N PRO A 4 -1.50 15.95 15.47
CA PRO A 4 -2.80 16.00 14.82
C PRO A 4 -2.73 15.17 13.54
N ILE A 5 -3.41 14.02 13.53
CA ILE A 5 -3.45 13.15 12.35
C ILE A 5 -4.38 13.75 11.30
N THR A 6 -3.89 13.78 10.07
CA THR A 6 -4.72 13.92 8.87
C THR A 6 -4.69 12.61 8.09
N PHE A 7 -5.80 12.31 7.43
CA PHE A 7 -5.91 11.14 6.57
C PHE A 7 -6.53 11.49 5.21
N GLY A 8 -6.18 10.74 4.18
CA GLY A 8 -6.90 10.70 2.91
C GLY A 8 -7.22 9.25 2.54
N VAL A 9 -8.25 9.03 1.73
CA VAL A 9 -8.60 7.71 1.19
C VAL A 9 -8.63 7.72 -0.32
N GLU A 10 -8.21 6.62 -0.92
CA GLU A 10 -8.42 6.31 -2.34
C GLU A 10 -9.42 5.14 -2.38
N LEU A 11 -10.59 5.36 -2.98
CA LEU A 11 -11.69 4.39 -3.09
C LEU A 11 -11.77 3.87 -4.51
N GLU A 12 -11.40 2.60 -4.72
CA GLU A 12 -11.45 1.95 -6.03
C GLU A 12 -12.70 1.06 -6.15
N PHE A 13 -13.44 1.19 -7.26
CA PHE A 13 -14.59 0.34 -7.56
C PHE A 13 -14.93 0.36 -9.06
N ASN A 14 -15.59 -0.69 -9.55
CA ASN A 14 -16.23 -0.63 -10.86
C ASN A 14 -17.61 0.02 -10.75
N LEU A 15 -17.95 0.92 -11.67
CA LEU A 15 -19.27 1.52 -11.82
C LEU A 15 -19.95 0.94 -13.07
N ALA A 16 -21.16 0.41 -12.90
CA ALA A 16 -21.93 -0.18 -14.00
C ALA A 16 -22.53 0.88 -14.92
N TYR A 17 -22.47 0.65 -16.22
CA TYR A 17 -23.23 1.40 -17.21
C TYR A 17 -23.75 0.52 -18.34
N LEU A 18 -24.75 1.03 -19.05
CA LEU A 18 -25.33 0.44 -20.25
C LEU A 18 -25.16 1.39 -21.43
N ASP A 19 -24.92 0.83 -22.61
CA ASP A 19 -24.98 1.60 -23.86
C ASP A 19 -26.43 2.02 -24.12
N ALA A 20 -26.64 3.14 -24.82
CA ALA A 20 -27.97 3.75 -24.99
C ALA A 20 -29.03 2.82 -25.62
N ASP A 21 -28.58 1.83 -26.40
CA ASP A 21 -29.45 0.88 -27.10
C ASP A 21 -29.70 -0.41 -26.30
N ASN A 22 -29.06 -0.58 -25.13
CA ASN A 22 -29.22 -1.77 -24.30
C ASN A 22 -30.51 -1.70 -23.47
N ILE A 23 -31.20 -2.84 -23.37
CA ILE A 23 -32.38 -3.00 -22.53
C ILE A 23 -31.94 -3.35 -21.12
N LEU A 24 -32.53 -2.69 -20.13
CA LEU A 24 -32.33 -3.04 -18.73
C LEU A 24 -32.91 -4.44 -18.47
N GLU A 25 -32.04 -5.42 -18.20
CA GLU A 25 -32.47 -6.81 -17.96
C GLU A 25 -33.23 -6.96 -16.62
N ASP A 26 -32.84 -6.20 -15.59
CA ASP A 26 -33.50 -6.18 -14.29
C ASP A 26 -34.39 -4.93 -14.15
N PRO A 27 -35.73 -5.06 -14.31
CA PRO A 27 -36.64 -3.92 -14.21
C PRO A 27 -36.76 -3.33 -12.80
N THR A 28 -36.17 -3.97 -11.78
CA THR A 28 -36.16 -3.49 -10.39
C THR A 28 -34.96 -2.62 -10.07
N GLU A 29 -33.97 -2.56 -10.96
CA GLU A 29 -32.78 -1.72 -10.79
C GLU A 29 -33.15 -0.23 -10.96
N THR A 30 -32.98 0.54 -9.89
CA THR A 30 -33.31 1.97 -9.85
C THR A 30 -32.10 2.89 -9.94
N ARG A 31 -30.88 2.33 -9.88
CA ARG A 31 -29.63 3.10 -9.90
C ARG A 31 -29.32 3.60 -11.31
N GLN A 32 -28.51 4.65 -11.38
CA GLN A 32 -28.15 5.28 -12.64
C GLN A 32 -27.20 4.37 -13.43
N LEU A 33 -27.65 3.96 -14.62
CA LEU A 33 -26.89 3.11 -15.56
C LEU A 33 -26.61 3.80 -16.91
N PHE A 34 -27.28 4.91 -17.20
CA PHE A 34 -27.12 5.65 -18.45
C PHE A 34 -26.48 7.01 -18.20
N PHE A 35 -25.46 7.34 -18.98
CA PHE A 35 -24.62 8.53 -18.80
C PHE A 35 -24.52 9.32 -20.11
N PRO A 36 -25.44 10.26 -20.38
CA PRO A 36 -25.39 11.00 -21.63
C PRO A 36 -24.07 11.78 -21.76
N THR A 37 -23.44 11.71 -22.93
CA THR A 37 -22.23 12.49 -23.20
C THR A 37 -22.52 13.97 -23.04
N THR A 38 -21.79 14.62 -22.14
CA THR A 38 -21.96 16.06 -21.87
C THR A 38 -21.10 16.91 -22.80
N ALA A 39 -21.59 18.11 -23.14
CA ALA A 39 -20.81 19.06 -23.92
C ALA A 39 -19.51 19.49 -23.21
N GLU A 40 -19.52 19.49 -21.88
CA GLU A 40 -18.33 19.75 -21.05
C GLU A 40 -17.27 18.65 -21.28
N ALA A 41 -17.67 17.39 -21.21
CA ALA A 41 -16.78 16.24 -21.43
C ALA A 41 -16.21 16.23 -22.86
N THR A 42 -17.05 16.49 -23.87
CA THR A 42 -16.58 16.59 -25.26
C THR A 42 -15.52 17.68 -25.40
N LYS A 43 -15.80 18.90 -24.94
CA LYS A 43 -14.84 20.02 -25.01
C LYS A 43 -13.54 19.70 -24.30
N PHE A 44 -13.62 19.04 -23.15
CA PHE A 44 -12.46 18.65 -22.37
C PHE A 44 -11.55 17.67 -23.12
N ILE A 45 -12.11 16.60 -23.69
CA ILE A 45 -11.33 15.62 -24.46
C ILE A 45 -10.76 16.25 -25.73
N GLU A 46 -11.52 17.08 -26.42
CA GLU A 46 -11.02 17.81 -27.59
C GLU A 46 -9.87 18.75 -27.23
N GLN A 47 -9.94 19.39 -26.06
CA GLN A 47 -8.89 20.28 -25.58
C GLN A 47 -7.61 19.50 -25.27
N ILE A 48 -7.71 18.37 -24.56
CA ILE A 48 -6.58 17.46 -24.31
C ILE A 48 -5.90 17.06 -25.62
N TYR A 49 -6.69 16.68 -26.63
CA TYR A 49 -6.17 16.29 -27.92
C TYR A 49 -5.39 17.44 -28.57
N ARG A 50 -5.98 18.64 -28.59
CA ARG A 50 -5.35 19.85 -29.15
C ARG A 50 -4.05 20.19 -28.45
N ASP A 51 -4.02 20.10 -27.13
CA ASP A 51 -2.84 20.42 -26.33
C ASP A 51 -1.72 19.38 -26.52
N THR A 52 -2.08 18.12 -26.77
CA THR A 52 -1.12 17.02 -26.93
C THR A 52 -0.56 16.93 -28.35
N TYR A 53 -1.41 17.06 -29.37
CA TYR A 53 -1.07 16.75 -30.76
C TYR A 53 -1.11 17.97 -31.70
N GLY A 54 -1.77 19.06 -31.30
CA GLY A 54 -2.03 20.21 -32.15
C GLY A 54 -3.06 19.95 -33.26
N GLY A 55 -3.67 21.02 -33.77
CA GLY A 55 -4.56 20.96 -34.93
C GLY A 55 -5.96 20.37 -34.65
N SER A 56 -6.68 20.05 -35.73
CA SER A 56 -8.02 19.46 -35.67
C SER A 56 -7.96 17.94 -35.51
N ILE A 57 -8.95 17.36 -34.82
CA ILE A 57 -9.10 15.91 -34.66
C ILE A 57 -9.33 15.25 -36.02
N PRO A 58 -8.45 14.33 -36.46
CA PRO A 58 -8.67 13.55 -37.68
C PRO A 58 -9.97 12.75 -37.62
N SER A 59 -10.67 12.63 -38.75
CA SER A 59 -11.96 11.93 -38.83
C SER A 59 -11.91 10.49 -38.33
N HIS A 60 -10.80 9.78 -38.54
CA HIS A 60 -10.60 8.39 -38.08
C HIS A 60 -10.47 8.26 -36.55
N LEU A 61 -10.29 9.35 -35.80
CA LEU A 61 -10.24 9.34 -34.34
C LEU A 61 -11.56 9.80 -33.69
N SER A 62 -12.56 10.18 -34.49
CA SER A 62 -13.84 10.71 -33.99
C SER A 62 -14.55 9.76 -33.03
N GLU A 63 -14.57 8.45 -33.35
CA GLU A 63 -15.19 7.43 -32.50
C GLU A 63 -14.45 7.26 -31.16
N SER A 64 -13.11 7.23 -31.19
CA SER A 64 -12.30 7.17 -29.97
C SER A 64 -12.53 8.38 -29.07
N VAL A 65 -12.59 9.58 -29.66
CA VAL A 65 -12.87 10.82 -28.93
C VAL A 65 -14.27 10.80 -28.32
N ALA A 66 -15.28 10.29 -29.06
CA ALA A 66 -16.62 10.12 -28.54
C ALA A 66 -16.65 9.15 -27.35
N LYS A 67 -15.93 8.03 -27.43
CA LYS A 67 -15.80 7.06 -26.33
C LYS A 67 -15.14 7.68 -25.09
N PHE A 68 -14.05 8.42 -25.25
CA PHE A 68 -13.40 9.10 -24.12
C PHE A 68 -14.30 10.18 -23.52
N ALA A 69 -15.06 10.92 -24.34
CA ALA A 69 -16.00 11.92 -23.84
C ALA A 69 -17.18 11.27 -23.08
N TYR A 70 -17.62 10.09 -23.52
CA TYR A 70 -18.62 9.31 -22.80
C TYR A 70 -18.09 8.85 -21.43
N GLN A 71 -16.90 8.23 -21.39
CA GLN A 71 -16.23 7.84 -20.14
C GLN A 71 -16.02 9.02 -19.19
N LYS A 72 -15.62 10.18 -19.74
CA LYS A 72 -15.48 11.41 -18.96
C LYS A 72 -16.82 11.91 -18.40
N SER A 73 -17.93 11.66 -19.08
CA SER A 73 -19.27 12.01 -18.58
C SER A 73 -19.69 11.12 -17.40
N ILE A 74 -19.23 9.86 -17.34
CA ILE A 74 -19.38 9.00 -16.16
C ILE A 74 -18.62 9.61 -14.97
N GLN A 75 -17.35 10.00 -15.15
CA GLN A 75 -16.56 10.68 -14.10
C GLN A 75 -17.26 11.97 -13.63
N TYR A 76 -17.79 12.77 -14.55
CA TYR A 76 -18.52 13.99 -14.20
C TYR A 76 -19.82 13.73 -13.43
N ALA A 77 -20.53 12.63 -13.71
CA ALA A 77 -21.69 12.26 -12.91
C ALA A 77 -21.30 11.95 -11.46
N VAL A 78 -20.19 11.25 -11.24
CA VAL A 78 -19.63 10.99 -9.89
C VAL A 78 -19.20 12.30 -9.23
N ARG A 79 -18.47 13.18 -9.92
CA ARG A 79 -18.14 14.54 -9.47
C ARG A 79 -19.39 15.30 -9.01
N ASP A 80 -20.40 15.39 -9.86
CA ASP A 80 -21.60 16.17 -9.60
C ASP A 80 -22.38 15.60 -8.40
N THR A 81 -22.31 14.29 -8.19
CA THR A 81 -22.84 13.61 -7.00
C THR A 81 -22.12 14.05 -5.73
N LEU A 82 -20.79 14.09 -5.75
CA LEU A 82 -19.99 14.60 -4.62
C LEU A 82 -20.29 16.08 -4.35
N ILE A 83 -20.37 16.91 -5.40
CA ILE A 83 -20.75 18.33 -5.27
C ILE A 83 -22.13 18.47 -4.61
N SER A 84 -23.10 17.63 -4.99
CA SER A 84 -24.47 17.70 -4.46
C SER A 84 -24.57 17.48 -2.95
N ILE A 85 -23.59 16.79 -2.36
CA ILE A 85 -23.53 16.55 -0.90
C ILE A 85 -22.57 17.50 -0.16
N GLY A 86 -22.05 18.52 -0.86
CA GLY A 86 -21.19 19.57 -0.31
C GLY A 86 -19.70 19.25 -0.35
N CYS A 87 -19.26 18.23 -1.08
CA CYS A 87 -17.84 17.92 -1.22
C CYS A 87 -17.19 18.87 -2.25
N PRO A 88 -16.11 19.58 -1.89
CA PRO A 88 -15.33 20.34 -2.88
C PRO A 88 -14.60 19.37 -3.79
N VAL A 89 -14.79 19.48 -5.10
CA VAL A 89 -14.11 18.62 -6.08
C VAL A 89 -13.07 19.44 -6.84
N SER A 90 -11.88 18.87 -7.05
CA SER A 90 -10.81 19.52 -7.80
C SER A 90 -11.16 19.64 -9.28
N GLY A 91 -10.44 20.52 -9.98
CA GLY A 91 -10.32 20.40 -11.42
C GLY A 91 -9.66 19.07 -11.81
N TYR A 92 -9.66 18.75 -13.11
CA TYR A 92 -9.04 17.53 -13.60
C TYR A 92 -7.57 17.42 -13.21
N SER A 93 -7.18 16.28 -12.63
CA SER A 93 -5.79 15.88 -12.42
C SER A 93 -5.49 14.62 -13.25
N TRP A 94 -4.25 14.50 -13.73
CA TRP A 94 -3.84 13.36 -14.56
C TRP A 94 -3.47 12.12 -13.74
N ASN A 95 -3.11 12.27 -12.45
CA ASN A 95 -2.47 11.21 -11.65
C ASN A 95 -2.81 11.27 -10.14
N GLY A 96 -3.89 11.95 -9.72
CA GLY A 96 -4.19 12.11 -8.29
C GLY A 96 -3.25 13.07 -7.55
N ASP A 97 -2.43 13.82 -8.29
CA ASP A 97 -1.63 14.97 -7.83
C ASP A 97 -2.49 16.26 -7.72
N GLY A 98 -3.82 16.09 -7.65
CA GLY A 98 -4.78 17.16 -7.51
C GLY A 98 -4.64 17.95 -6.19
N ASP A 99 -5.44 19.00 -6.07
CA ASP A 99 -5.48 19.85 -4.88
C ASP A 99 -5.77 19.00 -3.63
N PRO A 100 -4.86 18.94 -2.63
CA PRO A 100 -5.05 18.12 -1.43
C PRO A 100 -6.21 18.60 -0.54
N SER A 101 -6.84 19.73 -0.87
CA SER A 101 -8.02 20.26 -0.19
C SER A 101 -9.35 19.90 -0.87
N ALA A 102 -9.32 19.20 -2.01
CA ALA A 102 -10.50 18.78 -2.74
C ALA A 102 -10.50 17.27 -3.07
N TRP A 103 -11.68 16.77 -3.38
CA TRP A 103 -11.89 15.41 -3.88
C TRP A 103 -11.47 15.32 -5.34
N ASP A 104 -10.88 14.20 -5.74
CA ASP A 104 -10.52 13.94 -7.14
C ASP A 104 -11.22 12.68 -7.65
N ILE A 105 -11.64 12.69 -8.91
CA ILE A 105 -12.36 11.57 -9.55
C ILE A 105 -11.57 11.16 -10.78
N LEU A 106 -11.01 9.95 -10.69
CA LEU A 106 -10.09 9.39 -11.65
C LEU A 106 -10.66 8.09 -12.24
N ASP A 107 -10.02 7.63 -13.31
CA ASP A 107 -10.12 6.25 -13.77
C ASP A 107 -8.84 5.49 -13.41
N ASP A 108 -8.99 4.24 -12.96
CA ASP A 108 -7.85 3.37 -12.68
C ASP A 108 -7.83 2.14 -13.59
N SER A 109 -6.89 2.16 -14.54
CA SER A 109 -6.64 1.06 -15.48
C SER A 109 -6.21 -0.26 -14.83
N SER A 110 -5.83 -0.25 -13.55
CA SER A 110 -5.47 -1.45 -12.79
C SER A 110 -6.70 -2.27 -12.36
N ILE A 111 -7.87 -1.63 -12.31
CA ILE A 111 -9.13 -2.27 -11.93
C ILE A 111 -9.66 -3.10 -13.11
N SER A 112 -9.94 -4.37 -12.83
CA SER A 112 -10.51 -5.31 -13.78
C SER A 112 -12.03 -5.33 -13.67
N ALA A 113 -12.70 -5.29 -14.83
CA ALA A 113 -14.14 -5.45 -14.93
C ALA A 113 -14.58 -6.87 -14.52
N THR A 114 -15.77 -6.99 -13.95
CA THR A 114 -16.36 -8.29 -13.64
C THR A 114 -16.96 -8.92 -14.89
N TYR A 115 -16.46 -10.10 -15.25
CA TYR A 115 -16.87 -10.80 -16.46
C TYR A 115 -18.22 -11.51 -16.32
N GLY A 116 -18.93 -11.65 -17.43
CA GLY A 116 -20.17 -12.43 -17.49
C GLY A 116 -21.40 -11.72 -16.91
N THR A 117 -21.33 -10.40 -16.72
CA THR A 117 -22.46 -9.56 -16.29
C THR A 117 -23.14 -8.89 -17.48
N ALA A 118 -24.39 -8.46 -17.30
CA ALA A 118 -25.13 -7.66 -18.28
C ALA A 118 -24.63 -6.21 -18.42
N TYR A 119 -23.70 -5.78 -17.56
CA TYR A 119 -23.20 -4.42 -17.48
C TYR A 119 -21.83 -4.25 -18.12
N ASN A 120 -21.60 -3.08 -18.70
CA ASN A 120 -20.25 -2.57 -18.89
C ASN A 120 -19.76 -1.94 -17.58
N TRP A 121 -18.45 -1.99 -17.34
CA TRP A 121 -17.85 -1.49 -16.11
C TRP A 121 -16.88 -0.36 -16.40
N PHE A 122 -17.03 0.75 -15.68
CA PHE A 122 -16.11 1.87 -15.68
C PHE A 122 -15.27 1.84 -14.40
N PRO A 123 -13.93 1.76 -14.48
CA PRO A 123 -13.09 1.66 -13.29
C PRO A 123 -12.91 3.04 -12.66
N VAL A 124 -13.49 3.26 -11.49
CA VAL A 124 -13.47 4.55 -10.78
C VAL A 124 -12.50 4.49 -9.61
N GLU A 125 -11.67 5.53 -9.48
CA GLU A 125 -10.92 5.84 -8.26
C GLU A 125 -11.36 7.21 -7.75
N ILE A 126 -11.80 7.28 -6.48
CA ILE A 126 -12.14 8.54 -5.80
C ILE A 126 -11.10 8.82 -4.73
N ASN A 127 -10.41 9.96 -4.83
CA ASN A 127 -9.42 10.38 -3.84
C ASN A 127 -10.00 11.48 -2.97
N SER A 128 -10.00 11.28 -1.66
CA SER A 128 -10.45 12.29 -0.71
C SER A 128 -9.38 13.38 -0.52
N PRO A 129 -9.77 14.59 -0.08
CA PRO A 129 -8.82 15.55 0.45
C PRO A 129 -8.12 15.02 1.71
N ALA A 130 -7.09 15.74 2.16
CA ALA A 130 -6.47 15.54 3.46
C ALA A 130 -7.44 16.01 4.57
N LEU A 131 -8.20 15.07 5.13
CA LEU A 131 -9.18 15.31 6.17
C LEU A 131 -8.53 15.23 7.57
N PRO A 132 -8.89 16.11 8.52
CA PRO A 132 -8.45 15.95 9.90
C PRO A 132 -9.10 14.70 10.50
N PHE A 133 -8.38 13.94 11.31
CA PHE A 133 -8.92 12.75 11.99
C PHE A 133 -9.90 13.15 13.09
N THR A 134 -11.18 13.33 12.70
CA THR A 134 -12.28 13.78 13.55
C THR A 134 -13.56 12.99 13.24
N PRO A 135 -14.53 12.91 14.16
CA PRO A 135 -15.81 12.26 13.89
C PRO A 135 -16.51 12.78 12.63
N ALA A 136 -16.53 14.10 12.42
CA ALA A 136 -17.15 14.72 11.24
C ALA A 136 -16.50 14.28 9.91
N SER A 137 -15.16 14.14 9.89
CA SER A 137 -14.45 13.63 8.71
C SER A 137 -14.76 12.15 8.45
N LEU A 138 -14.88 11.34 9.51
CA LEU A 138 -15.23 9.93 9.38
C LEU A 138 -16.69 9.77 8.90
N GLU A 139 -17.61 10.57 9.41
CA GLU A 139 -19.00 10.64 8.94
C GLU A 139 -19.09 11.07 7.48
N LEU A 140 -18.23 11.98 7.03
CA LEU A 140 -18.16 12.37 5.62
C LEU A 140 -17.79 11.19 4.72
N ILE A 141 -16.85 10.34 5.12
CA ILE A 141 -16.51 9.11 4.36
C ILE A 141 -17.74 8.20 4.23
N VAL A 142 -18.46 7.97 5.34
CA VAL A 142 -19.69 7.16 5.32
C VAL A 142 -20.74 7.78 4.40
N LYS A 143 -20.93 9.10 4.46
CA LYS A 143 -21.87 9.84 3.60
C LYS A 143 -21.52 9.69 2.12
N VAL A 144 -20.25 9.84 1.75
CA VAL A 144 -19.78 9.68 0.36
C VAL A 144 -20.06 8.27 -0.13
N CYS A 145 -19.66 7.25 0.64
CA CYS A 145 -19.86 5.86 0.27
C CYS A 145 -21.35 5.50 0.10
N THR A 146 -22.19 5.96 1.04
CA THR A 146 -23.65 5.76 0.98
C THR A 146 -24.23 6.43 -0.26
N THR A 147 -23.89 7.69 -0.50
CA THR A 147 -24.40 8.45 -1.66
C THR A 147 -24.03 7.78 -2.98
N ILE A 148 -22.79 7.27 -3.10
CA ILE A 148 -22.33 6.57 -4.29
C ILE A 148 -23.10 5.25 -4.47
N THR A 149 -23.21 4.43 -3.43
CA THR A 149 -23.84 3.10 -3.51
C THR A 149 -25.36 3.14 -3.67
N GLU A 150 -26.01 4.19 -3.18
CA GLU A 150 -27.45 4.43 -3.40
C GLU A 150 -27.75 4.93 -4.81
N LYS A 151 -26.83 5.68 -5.43
CA LYS A 151 -27.04 6.28 -6.75
C LYS A 151 -26.56 5.39 -7.90
N TYR A 152 -25.48 4.64 -7.69
CA TYR A 152 -24.79 3.87 -8.71
C TYR A 152 -24.72 2.40 -8.36
N LEU A 153 -24.88 1.55 -9.37
CA LEU A 153 -24.54 0.14 -9.24
C LEU A 153 -23.02 0.01 -9.29
N THR A 154 -22.43 -0.42 -8.18
CA THR A 154 -20.98 -0.53 -8.00
C THR A 154 -20.55 -1.96 -7.68
N ASP A 155 -19.31 -2.28 -8.05
CA ASP A 155 -18.70 -3.58 -7.81
C ASP A 155 -17.23 -3.42 -7.38
N PRO A 156 -16.97 -3.30 -6.07
CA PRO A 156 -15.63 -3.47 -5.52
C PRO A 156 -15.25 -4.96 -5.54
N ASN A 157 -14.37 -5.35 -6.45
CA ASN A 157 -13.94 -6.74 -6.64
C ASN A 157 -12.46 -6.97 -6.25
N GLU A 158 -11.90 -8.16 -6.48
CA GLU A 158 -10.55 -8.52 -6.04
C GLU A 158 -9.42 -7.66 -6.63
N SER A 159 -9.66 -6.99 -7.76
CA SER A 159 -8.70 -6.06 -8.34
C SER A 159 -8.65 -4.71 -7.63
N THR A 160 -9.72 -4.35 -6.91
CA THR A 160 -9.88 -3.05 -6.25
C THR A 160 -9.23 -3.02 -4.87
N GLY A 161 -8.69 -1.87 -4.50
CA GLY A 161 -8.08 -1.53 -3.24
C GLY A 161 -8.77 -0.41 -2.47
N LEU A 162 -8.48 -0.37 -1.18
CA LEU A 162 -8.69 0.80 -0.35
C LEU A 162 -7.31 1.27 0.10
N HIS A 163 -6.92 2.47 -0.31
CA HIS A 163 -5.70 3.10 0.17
C HIS A 163 -6.02 4.13 1.25
N VAL A 164 -5.20 4.17 2.30
CA VAL A 164 -5.29 5.18 3.35
C VAL A 164 -3.95 5.89 3.48
N HIS A 165 -3.95 7.20 3.33
CA HIS A 165 -2.78 8.05 3.47
C HIS A 165 -2.82 8.71 4.84
N LEU A 166 -1.75 8.61 5.64
CA LEU A 166 -1.67 9.26 6.95
C LEU A 166 -0.47 10.19 7.06
N SER A 167 -0.66 11.34 7.69
CA SER A 167 0.41 12.32 7.98
C SER A 167 0.18 13.05 9.30
N ALA A 168 1.21 13.74 9.80
CA ALA A 168 1.11 14.65 10.93
C ALA A 168 0.70 16.04 10.42
N GLY A 169 -0.57 16.18 10.04
CA GLY A 169 -1.07 17.37 9.37
C GLY A 169 -0.36 17.57 8.03
N THR A 170 0.28 18.74 7.86
CA THR A 170 0.99 19.11 6.64
C THR A 170 2.46 18.65 6.62
N THR A 171 2.92 17.87 7.60
CA THR A 171 4.29 17.35 7.69
C THR A 171 4.32 15.84 7.84
N THR A 172 5.51 15.25 7.67
CA THR A 172 5.71 13.84 8.00
C THR A 172 5.61 13.68 9.52
N PHE A 173 5.36 12.45 9.97
CA PHE A 173 5.62 12.10 11.37
C PHE A 173 7.11 12.26 11.69
N ASP A 174 7.44 12.46 12.97
CA ASP A 174 8.83 12.62 13.37
C ASP A 174 9.64 11.32 13.23
N PHE A 175 10.97 11.46 13.34
CA PHE A 175 11.90 10.34 13.20
C PHE A 175 11.58 9.18 14.17
N ARG A 176 11.27 9.48 15.44
CA ARG A 176 11.06 8.42 16.44
C ARG A 176 9.77 7.67 16.19
N THR A 177 8.73 8.37 15.77
CA THR A 177 7.44 7.79 15.39
C THR A 177 7.58 6.93 14.13
N MET A 178 8.29 7.42 13.11
CA MET A 178 8.57 6.63 11.90
C MET A 178 9.44 5.41 12.18
N GLN A 179 10.49 5.54 12.99
CA GLN A 179 11.31 4.40 13.39
C GLN A 179 10.47 3.34 14.11
N LYS A 180 9.67 3.73 15.11
CA LYS A 180 8.77 2.80 15.82
C LYS A 180 7.74 2.18 14.88
N LEU A 181 7.16 2.95 13.96
CA LEU A 181 6.20 2.45 12.98
C LEU A 181 6.81 1.34 12.12
N PHE A 182 7.95 1.59 11.47
CA PHE A 182 8.55 0.57 10.60
C PHE A 182 9.12 -0.63 11.35
N VAL A 183 9.61 -0.43 12.59
CA VAL A 183 9.92 -1.56 13.48
C VAL A 183 8.66 -2.36 13.79
N PHE A 184 7.56 -1.72 14.17
CA PHE A 184 6.29 -2.38 14.50
C PHE A 184 5.73 -3.15 13.29
N LEU A 185 5.69 -2.50 12.13
CA LEU A 185 5.22 -3.10 10.87
C LEU A 185 6.09 -4.29 10.47
N TRP A 186 7.41 -4.19 10.60
CA TRP A 186 8.29 -5.32 10.39
C TRP A 186 7.99 -6.44 11.39
N THR A 187 7.95 -6.13 12.68
CA THR A 187 7.78 -7.09 13.79
C THR A 187 6.49 -7.89 13.66
N PHE A 188 5.40 -7.22 13.29
CA PHE A 188 4.05 -7.78 13.33
C PHE A 188 3.37 -7.86 11.96
N GLU A 189 4.15 -7.84 10.87
CA GLU A 189 3.63 -7.96 9.49
C GLU A 189 2.69 -9.16 9.32
N THR A 190 3.04 -10.30 9.95
CA THR A 190 2.23 -11.52 9.91
C THR A 190 0.88 -11.31 10.60
N GLN A 191 0.86 -10.67 11.77
CA GLN A 191 -0.37 -10.36 12.50
C GLN A 191 -1.22 -9.34 11.75
N ILE A 192 -0.63 -8.27 11.21
CA ILE A 192 -1.37 -7.27 10.43
C ILE A 192 -1.98 -7.91 9.17
N SER A 193 -1.22 -8.77 8.48
CA SER A 193 -1.74 -9.52 7.32
C SER A 193 -2.98 -10.36 7.64
N SER A 194 -3.16 -10.82 8.90
CA SER A 194 -4.38 -11.56 9.28
C SER A 194 -5.66 -10.73 9.21
N LEU A 195 -5.58 -9.40 9.11
CA LEU A 195 -6.75 -8.53 8.92
C LEU A 195 -7.30 -8.57 7.48
N HIS A 196 -6.58 -9.20 6.56
CA HIS A 196 -6.85 -9.08 5.13
C HIS A 196 -7.05 -10.44 4.45
N ALA A 197 -7.97 -10.47 3.49
CA ALA A 197 -8.19 -11.63 2.64
C ALA A 197 -6.90 -12.05 1.91
N GLU A 198 -6.79 -13.34 1.58
CA GLU A 198 -5.57 -13.91 0.99
C GLU A 198 -5.03 -13.11 -0.20
N VAL A 199 -5.93 -12.64 -1.08
CA VAL A 199 -5.60 -11.86 -2.28
C VAL A 199 -5.00 -10.48 -2.00
N ARG A 200 -5.11 -9.97 -0.77
CA ARG A 200 -4.56 -8.68 -0.31
C ARG A 200 -3.45 -8.79 0.74
N GLN A 201 -3.13 -10.00 1.22
CA GLN A 201 -2.03 -10.16 2.19
C GLN A 201 -0.67 -9.86 1.57
N ASN A 202 -0.47 -10.28 0.31
CA ASN A 202 0.75 -10.02 -0.45
C ASN A 202 0.49 -10.26 -1.95
N ASN A 203 0.32 -9.17 -2.69
CA ASN A 203 0.17 -9.19 -4.15
C ASN A 203 1.08 -8.13 -4.79
N TYR A 204 1.02 -7.99 -6.11
CA TYR A 204 1.87 -7.04 -6.83
C TYR A 204 1.75 -5.60 -6.34
N TYR A 205 0.55 -5.16 -5.91
CA TYR A 205 0.20 -3.79 -5.55
C TYR A 205 0.35 -3.48 -4.04
N CYS A 206 0.42 -4.49 -3.17
CA CYS A 206 0.56 -4.33 -1.72
C CYS A 206 1.54 -5.35 -1.10
N ARG A 207 2.80 -5.31 -1.53
CA ARG A 207 3.83 -6.27 -1.12
C ARG A 207 4.24 -6.11 0.34
N GLY A 208 4.58 -7.22 0.99
CA GLY A 208 5.10 -7.22 2.36
C GLY A 208 6.45 -6.49 2.51
N LEU A 209 6.63 -5.76 3.60
CA LEU A 209 7.88 -5.10 4.00
C LEU A 209 9.02 -6.13 4.11
N ARG A 210 8.76 -7.31 4.68
CA ARG A 210 9.76 -8.39 4.84
C ARG A 210 10.19 -9.06 3.54
N GLU A 211 9.51 -8.81 2.43
CA GLU A 211 9.80 -9.43 1.14
C GLU A 211 10.32 -8.46 0.09
N ALA A 212 9.86 -7.21 0.14
CA ALA A 212 10.01 -6.27 -0.95
C ALA A 212 10.66 -4.94 -0.56
N SER A 213 10.91 -4.69 0.73
CA SER A 213 11.66 -3.52 1.16
C SER A 213 13.12 -3.56 0.70
N HIS A 214 13.74 -2.38 0.61
CA HIS A 214 15.16 -2.25 0.33
C HIS A 214 16.00 -3.03 1.33
N MET A 215 15.67 -2.95 2.63
CA MET A 215 16.38 -3.71 3.66
C MET A 215 16.26 -5.23 3.43
N ALA A 216 15.06 -5.74 3.14
CA ALA A 216 14.87 -7.16 2.85
C ALA A 216 15.60 -7.63 1.58
N ASP A 217 15.77 -6.76 0.58
CA ASP A 217 16.50 -7.07 -0.66
C ASP A 217 18.03 -6.98 -0.52
N GLU A 218 18.51 -6.02 0.27
CA GLU A 218 19.94 -5.77 0.49
C GLU A 218 20.55 -6.78 1.47
N PHE A 219 19.81 -7.14 2.53
CA PHE A 219 20.33 -8.00 3.60
C PHE A 219 20.92 -9.33 3.10
N PRO A 220 20.28 -10.10 2.19
CA PRO A 220 20.87 -11.32 1.64
C PRO A 220 22.09 -11.08 0.74
N ARG A 221 22.20 -9.91 0.11
CA ARG A 221 23.38 -9.56 -0.70
C ARG A 221 24.61 -9.33 0.17
N THR A 222 24.38 -8.80 1.37
CA THR A 222 25.43 -8.54 2.37
C THR A 222 25.80 -9.79 3.16
N TRP A 223 24.79 -10.54 3.64
CA TRP A 223 24.99 -11.62 4.61
C TRP A 223 24.84 -13.03 4.03
N GLY A 224 24.43 -13.17 2.77
CA GLY A 224 24.19 -14.45 2.12
C GLY A 224 22.94 -15.20 2.61
N VAL A 225 22.15 -14.60 3.50
CA VAL A 225 20.94 -15.18 4.08
C VAL A 225 19.82 -14.15 4.21
N ASN A 226 18.56 -14.59 4.15
CA ASN A 226 17.42 -13.73 4.47
C ASN A 226 17.42 -13.32 5.95
N PRO A 227 17.01 -12.09 6.28
CA PRO A 227 16.95 -11.64 7.67
C PRO A 227 15.90 -12.44 8.45
N SER A 228 16.23 -12.77 9.70
CA SER A 228 15.23 -13.14 10.70
C SER A 228 14.41 -11.92 11.14
N ASN A 229 13.29 -12.16 11.83
CA ASN A 229 12.47 -11.08 12.37
C ASN A 229 13.30 -10.14 13.26
N LEU A 230 14.07 -10.71 14.21
CA LEU A 230 14.94 -9.95 15.12
C LEU A 230 16.03 -9.15 14.38
N GLN A 231 16.64 -9.72 13.34
CA GLN A 231 17.66 -9.00 12.57
C GLN A 231 17.07 -7.77 11.89
N GLY A 232 15.90 -7.88 11.27
CA GLY A 232 15.26 -6.70 10.66
C GLY A 232 14.84 -5.63 11.67
N ILE A 233 14.42 -6.03 12.89
CA ILE A 233 14.19 -5.09 13.99
C ILE A 233 15.47 -4.29 14.29
N VAL A 234 16.60 -4.98 14.41
CA VAL A 234 17.91 -4.35 14.66
C VAL A 234 18.28 -3.39 13.53
N GLU A 235 18.09 -3.76 12.27
CA GLU A 235 18.40 -2.89 11.11
C GLU A 235 17.59 -1.57 11.16
N PHE A 236 16.28 -1.64 11.43
CA PHE A 236 15.47 -0.42 11.56
C PHE A 236 15.83 0.43 12.80
N TYR A 237 16.23 -0.20 13.90
CA TYR A 237 16.73 0.52 15.08
C TYR A 237 18.06 1.24 14.86
N ASN A 238 18.92 0.67 14.01
CA ASN A 238 20.21 1.25 13.66
C ASN A 238 20.09 2.44 12.69
N CYS A 239 18.91 2.69 12.11
CA CYS A 239 18.69 3.87 11.30
C CYS A 239 18.85 5.15 12.14
N GLU A 240 19.68 6.08 11.67
CA GLU A 240 20.06 7.29 12.42
C GLU A 240 19.10 8.48 12.24
N ASN A 241 18.25 8.46 11.21
CA ASN A 241 17.36 9.55 10.87
C ASN A 241 16.14 9.07 10.06
N ILE A 242 15.18 9.98 9.82
CA ILE A 242 13.93 9.66 9.10
C ILE A 242 14.20 9.20 7.65
N GLU A 243 15.19 9.77 6.97
CA GLU A 243 15.52 9.38 5.61
C GLU A 243 16.04 7.94 5.56
N SER A 244 16.91 7.52 6.49
CA SER A 244 17.44 6.16 6.52
C SER A 244 16.37 5.11 6.85
N VAL A 245 15.43 5.42 7.76
CA VAL A 245 14.27 4.54 8.03
C VAL A 245 13.42 4.37 6.77
N LEU A 246 13.05 5.47 6.12
CA LEU A 246 12.18 5.44 4.96
C LEU A 246 12.87 4.80 3.74
N ARG A 247 14.19 5.01 3.56
CA ARG A 247 14.99 4.30 2.54
C ARG A 247 15.04 2.80 2.81
N ALA A 248 15.30 2.38 4.05
CA ALA A 248 15.31 0.96 4.41
C ALA A 248 13.96 0.29 4.12
N ALA A 249 12.87 1.04 4.33
CA ALA A 249 11.51 0.57 4.10
C ALA A 249 11.01 0.71 2.65
N GLU A 250 11.65 1.50 1.78
CA GLU A 250 11.16 1.74 0.40
C GLU A 250 11.17 0.45 -0.42
N CYS A 251 10.34 0.35 -1.46
CA CYS A 251 10.33 -0.84 -2.30
C CYS A 251 11.65 -0.98 -3.07
N ALA A 252 12.34 -2.11 -2.93
CA ALA A 252 13.63 -2.36 -3.58
C ALA A 252 13.58 -2.26 -5.12
N GLN A 253 12.43 -2.58 -5.70
CA GLN A 253 12.21 -2.51 -7.15
C GLN A 253 11.90 -1.09 -7.65
N ARG A 254 12.04 -0.07 -6.77
CA ARG A 254 11.71 1.33 -7.07
C ARG A 254 10.28 1.52 -7.58
N THR A 255 9.35 0.74 -7.03
CA THR A 255 7.90 0.89 -7.24
C THR A 255 7.25 1.48 -5.98
N LYS A 256 5.97 1.86 -6.05
CA LYS A 256 5.18 2.29 -4.87
C LYS A 256 4.44 1.14 -4.16
N PHE A 257 4.61 -0.10 -4.61
CA PHE A 257 3.69 -1.20 -4.30
C PHE A 257 4.03 -1.98 -3.02
N LEU A 258 4.26 -1.28 -1.92
CA LEU A 258 4.33 -1.88 -0.58
C LEU A 258 2.98 -1.75 0.13
N ALA A 259 2.64 -2.72 0.98
CA ALA A 259 1.47 -2.67 1.85
C ALA A 259 1.48 -1.42 2.74
N PHE A 260 2.66 -1.00 3.19
CA PHE A 260 2.93 0.26 3.88
C PHE A 260 4.05 0.99 3.15
N ASN A 261 3.71 2.06 2.46
CA ASN A 261 4.57 2.78 1.55
C ASN A 261 4.92 4.17 2.12
N GLY A 262 6.20 4.38 2.43
CA GLY A 262 6.72 5.66 2.92
C GLY A 262 7.29 6.58 1.84
N ASN A 263 7.13 6.26 0.54
CA ASN A 263 7.81 6.98 -0.54
C ASN A 263 7.43 8.47 -0.60
N ASN A 264 6.15 8.83 -0.39
CA ASN A 264 5.74 10.23 -0.44
C ASN A 264 6.37 11.01 0.73
N ALA A 265 6.39 10.44 1.93
CA ALA A 265 7.13 10.99 3.06
C ALA A 265 8.64 11.11 2.78
N LEU A 266 9.26 10.11 2.13
CA LEU A 266 10.68 10.12 1.78
C LEU A 266 11.03 11.23 0.79
N GLU A 267 10.21 11.37 -0.25
CA GLU A 267 10.34 12.44 -1.23
C GLU A 267 10.22 13.80 -0.55
N LYS A 268 9.23 13.98 0.34
CA LYS A 268 9.05 15.21 1.09
C LYS A 268 10.22 15.53 2.02
N VAL A 269 10.82 14.51 2.64
CA VAL A 269 12.04 14.67 3.46
C VAL A 269 13.24 15.11 2.61
N ARG A 270 13.46 14.48 1.44
CA ARG A 270 14.58 14.82 0.55
C ARG A 270 14.40 16.16 -0.14
N TYR A 271 13.16 16.49 -0.48
CA TYR A 271 12.78 17.68 -1.23
C TYR A 271 11.63 18.41 -0.52
N PRO A 272 11.92 19.20 0.55
CA PRO A 272 10.88 19.88 1.32
C PRO A 272 9.98 20.81 0.50
N ALA A 273 10.51 21.38 -0.58
CA ALA A 273 9.80 22.26 -1.51
C ALA A 273 8.94 21.51 -2.56
N SER A 274 8.99 20.17 -2.60
CA SER A 274 8.15 19.38 -3.52
C SER A 274 6.67 19.46 -3.14
N ASN A 275 5.80 19.23 -4.13
CA ASN A 275 4.35 19.08 -3.93
C ASN A 275 3.96 17.70 -3.40
N SER A 276 4.94 16.83 -3.08
CA SER A 276 4.69 15.49 -2.57
C SER A 276 3.95 15.53 -1.24
N LYS A 277 2.94 14.67 -1.10
CA LYS A 277 2.13 14.52 0.11
C LYS A 277 3.02 13.92 1.22
N PRO A 278 3.09 14.48 2.44
CA PRO A 278 3.98 13.98 3.51
C PRO A 278 3.49 12.68 4.18
N THR A 279 3.04 11.71 3.39
CA THR A 279 2.17 10.62 3.84
C THR A 279 2.88 9.28 3.89
N VAL A 280 2.45 8.43 4.83
CA VAL A 280 2.55 6.97 4.71
C VAL A 280 1.27 6.48 4.07
N GLU A 281 1.38 5.86 2.91
CA GLU A 281 0.28 5.24 2.16
C GLU A 281 0.13 3.77 2.60
N VAL A 282 -1.07 3.36 2.96
CA VAL A 282 -1.39 1.99 3.38
C VAL A 282 -2.31 1.34 2.36
N ARG A 283 -1.87 0.23 1.76
CA ARG A 283 -2.48 -0.36 0.56
C ARG A 283 -3.04 -1.76 0.77
N GLN A 284 -3.02 -2.27 2.00
CA GLN A 284 -3.28 -3.70 2.25
C GLN A 284 -4.77 -4.05 2.36
N HIS A 285 -5.68 -3.06 2.40
CA HIS A 285 -7.11 -3.32 2.53
C HIS A 285 -7.77 -3.55 1.15
N ALA A 286 -8.69 -4.53 1.08
CA ALA A 286 -9.49 -4.77 -0.13
C ALA A 286 -10.38 -3.56 -0.45
N GLY A 287 -10.63 -3.29 -1.73
CA GLY A 287 -11.59 -2.27 -2.13
C GLY A 287 -12.96 -2.54 -1.52
N THR A 288 -13.63 -1.48 -1.10
CA THR A 288 -14.94 -1.52 -0.46
C THR A 288 -15.57 -0.14 -0.49
N LEU A 289 -16.90 -0.09 -0.55
CA LEU A 289 -17.70 1.11 -0.31
C LEU A 289 -18.57 0.97 0.96
N ASP A 290 -18.23 0.03 1.83
CA ASP A 290 -18.78 -0.06 3.17
C ASP A 290 -18.09 0.98 4.08
N GLY A 291 -18.83 2.04 4.40
CA GLY A 291 -18.34 3.15 5.23
C GLY A 291 -17.88 2.73 6.62
N GLU A 292 -18.53 1.75 7.26
CA GLU A 292 -18.14 1.27 8.59
C GLU A 292 -16.78 0.56 8.53
N ARG A 293 -16.58 -0.27 7.49
CA ARG A 293 -15.30 -0.96 7.27
C ARG A 293 -14.16 0.03 7.03
N ILE A 294 -14.39 1.04 6.20
CA ILE A 294 -13.38 2.07 5.89
C ILE A 294 -13.04 2.86 7.16
N VAL A 295 -14.05 3.34 7.90
CA VAL A 295 -13.84 4.10 9.14
C VAL A 295 -13.10 3.27 10.19
N SER A 296 -13.45 2.00 10.35
CA SER A 296 -12.77 1.10 11.30
C SER A 296 -11.30 0.89 10.92
N TRP A 297 -11.00 0.82 9.62
CA TRP A 297 -9.62 0.74 9.15
C TRP A 297 -8.82 2.03 9.40
N ILE A 298 -9.41 3.20 9.10
CA ILE A 298 -8.78 4.50 9.39
C ILE A 298 -8.51 4.64 10.90
N LYS A 299 -9.49 4.31 11.76
CA LYS A 299 -9.35 4.36 13.22
C LYS A 299 -8.22 3.46 13.71
N LEU A 300 -8.11 2.24 13.19
CA LEU A 300 -7.04 1.32 13.54
C LEU A 300 -5.66 1.90 13.17
N LEU A 301 -5.49 2.37 11.93
CA LEU A 301 -4.22 2.92 11.45
C LEU A 301 -3.80 4.17 12.23
N ALA A 302 -4.73 5.12 12.41
CA ALA A 302 -4.48 6.33 13.18
C ALA A 302 -4.18 6.00 14.65
N GLY A 303 -4.94 5.08 15.24
CA GLY A 303 -4.75 4.59 16.60
C GLY A 303 -3.37 3.99 16.82
N ILE A 304 -2.91 3.10 15.94
CA ILE A 304 -1.55 2.53 16.01
C ILE A 304 -0.50 3.64 16.04
N ILE A 305 -0.57 4.61 15.12
CA ILE A 305 0.41 5.69 15.04
C ILE A 305 0.40 6.55 16.32
N GLN A 306 -0.77 6.96 16.81
CA GLN A 306 -0.89 7.75 18.05
C GLN A 306 -0.33 7.01 19.26
N ARG A 307 -0.57 5.70 19.34
CA ARG A 307 -0.02 4.86 20.41
C ARG A 307 1.50 4.71 20.29
N LEU A 308 2.05 4.52 19.09
CA LEU A 308 3.49 4.44 18.89
C LEU A 308 4.21 5.77 19.17
N GLU A 309 3.57 6.91 18.91
CA GLU A 309 4.11 8.22 19.24
C GLU A 309 4.25 8.41 20.75
N THR A 310 3.30 7.90 21.53
CA THR A 310 3.19 8.16 22.98
C THR A 310 3.68 7.01 23.86
N ILE A 311 3.87 5.80 23.32
CA ILE A 311 4.32 4.63 24.08
C ILE A 311 5.69 4.84 24.71
N HIS A 312 5.81 4.46 25.98
CA HIS A 312 7.07 4.49 26.72
C HIS A 312 8.10 3.55 26.06
N PRO A 313 9.39 3.94 25.95
CA PRO A 313 10.40 3.12 25.28
C PRO A 313 10.51 1.69 25.80
N GLU A 314 10.40 1.49 27.11
CA GLU A 314 10.46 0.15 27.72
C GLU A 314 9.27 -0.73 27.32
N SER A 315 8.05 -0.17 27.32
CA SER A 315 6.85 -0.88 26.89
C SER A 315 6.92 -1.24 25.40
N PHE A 316 7.47 -0.35 24.57
CA PHE A 316 7.69 -0.65 23.16
C PHE A 316 8.72 -1.76 22.95
N LEU A 317 9.80 -1.78 23.74
CA LEU A 317 10.79 -2.86 23.71
C LEU A 317 10.19 -4.20 24.14
N GLN A 318 9.37 -4.22 25.20
CA GLN A 318 8.65 -5.42 25.64
C GLN A 318 7.70 -5.94 24.56
N LEU A 319 7.00 -5.03 23.87
CA LEU A 319 6.11 -5.39 22.78
C LEU A 319 6.89 -6.07 21.64
N ILE A 320 7.96 -5.45 21.13
CA ILE A 320 8.70 -6.02 19.99
C ILE A 320 9.50 -7.28 20.34
N GLN A 321 9.83 -7.51 21.61
CA GLN A 321 10.42 -8.78 22.08
C GLN A 321 9.50 -9.99 21.83
N LEU A 322 8.20 -9.77 21.66
CA LEU A 322 7.26 -10.82 21.26
C LEU A 322 7.58 -11.40 19.87
N ALA A 323 8.42 -10.75 19.07
CA ALA A 323 9.00 -11.32 17.85
C ALA A 323 9.67 -12.68 18.06
N GLU A 324 10.21 -12.95 19.25
CA GLU A 324 10.86 -14.22 19.60
C GLU A 324 9.89 -15.41 19.59
N LEU A 325 8.58 -15.16 19.68
CA LEU A 325 7.56 -16.19 19.56
C LEU A 325 7.46 -16.73 18.13
N GLU A 326 7.86 -15.95 17.11
CA GLU A 326 7.84 -16.35 15.72
C GLU A 326 9.03 -17.26 15.38
N LYS A 327 8.85 -18.57 15.56
CA LYS A 327 9.88 -19.60 15.31
C LYS A 327 10.04 -19.95 13.83
N TRP A 328 8.98 -19.75 13.05
CA TRP A 328 8.94 -20.06 11.62
C TRP A 328 7.81 -19.26 10.95
N GLU A 329 7.89 -19.13 9.64
CA GLU A 329 6.88 -18.47 8.81
C GLU A 329 6.34 -19.43 7.75
N LYS A 330 5.09 -19.21 7.34
CA LYS A 330 4.50 -19.98 6.24
C LYS A 330 5.16 -19.61 4.91
N VAL A 331 5.45 -20.62 4.11
CA VAL A 331 5.93 -20.49 2.72
C VAL A 331 4.91 -21.07 1.75
N GLU A 332 5.06 -20.86 0.44
CA GLU A 332 4.15 -21.44 -0.56
C GLU A 332 4.12 -22.99 -0.53
N GLU A 333 5.21 -23.63 -0.09
CA GLU A 333 5.31 -25.09 -0.04
C GLU A 333 4.50 -25.69 1.14
N VAL A 334 3.35 -26.27 0.84
CA VAL A 334 2.39 -26.84 1.82
C VAL A 334 3.00 -27.95 2.68
N SER A 335 3.82 -28.83 2.11
CA SER A 335 4.52 -29.91 2.84
C SER A 335 5.40 -29.35 3.94
N LYS A 336 6.16 -28.29 3.64
CA LYS A 336 7.05 -27.64 4.61
C LYS A 336 6.26 -26.95 5.72
N ASN A 337 5.16 -26.30 5.40
CA ASN A 337 4.28 -25.70 6.41
C ASN A 337 3.69 -26.78 7.34
N SER A 338 3.22 -27.88 6.77
CA SER A 338 2.65 -29.00 7.54
C SER A 338 3.68 -29.61 8.48
N PHE A 339 4.90 -29.84 7.98
CA PHE A 339 6.02 -30.32 8.79
C PHE A 339 6.34 -29.34 9.93
N ASN A 340 6.49 -28.05 9.64
CA ASN A 340 6.79 -27.05 10.66
C ASN A 340 5.68 -26.95 11.70
N GLN A 341 4.41 -27.02 11.29
CA GLN A 341 3.28 -26.97 12.22
C GLN A 341 3.29 -28.14 13.21
N VAL A 342 3.65 -29.35 12.77
CA VAL A 342 3.77 -30.52 13.65
C VAL A 342 4.96 -30.39 14.60
N ASN A 343 6.11 -29.90 14.13
CA ASN A 343 7.35 -29.91 14.90
C ASN A 343 7.58 -28.65 15.75
N LEU A 344 7.08 -27.50 15.32
CA LEU A 344 7.32 -26.18 15.92
C LEU A 344 6.04 -25.54 16.47
N GLY A 345 4.88 -26.14 16.22
CA GLY A 345 3.57 -25.60 16.57
C GLY A 345 3.03 -24.60 15.54
N PRO A 346 1.80 -24.10 15.74
CA PRO A 346 1.21 -23.06 14.88
C PRO A 346 2.03 -21.76 14.92
N ILE A 347 1.92 -20.96 13.86
CA ILE A 347 2.50 -19.61 13.86
C ILE A 347 1.77 -18.70 14.87
N PRO A 348 2.47 -17.73 15.51
CA PRO A 348 1.87 -16.90 16.55
C PRO A 348 0.61 -16.15 16.09
N ALA A 349 0.62 -15.60 14.87
CA ALA A 349 -0.49 -14.85 14.30
C ALA A 349 -1.80 -15.63 14.17
N GLU A 350 -1.75 -16.96 14.19
CA GLU A 350 -2.93 -17.83 14.15
C GLU A 350 -3.17 -18.59 15.46
N SER A 351 -2.46 -18.22 16.54
CA SER A 351 -2.52 -18.94 17.81
C SER A 351 -2.21 -18.06 19.02
N THR A 352 -0.95 -17.99 19.45
CA THR A 352 -0.55 -17.47 20.76
C THR A 352 -0.38 -15.95 20.81
N LEU A 353 -0.31 -15.28 19.66
CA LEU A 353 -0.15 -13.83 19.57
C LEU A 353 -0.76 -13.34 18.26
N THR A 354 -2.07 -13.15 18.28
CA THR A 354 -2.85 -12.59 17.19
C THR A 354 -2.72 -11.08 17.13
N ILE A 355 -3.23 -10.46 16.06
CA ILE A 355 -3.33 -9.00 16.01
C ILE A 355 -4.21 -8.45 17.14
N ILE A 356 -5.20 -9.20 17.61
CA ILE A 356 -6.10 -8.75 18.68
C ILE A 356 -5.34 -8.54 19.98
N ASP A 357 -4.44 -9.47 20.33
CA ASP A 357 -3.59 -9.37 21.52
C ASP A 357 -2.69 -8.12 21.46
N ILE A 358 -2.17 -7.80 20.26
CA ILE A 358 -1.35 -6.61 20.02
C ILE A 358 -2.19 -5.33 20.16
N LEU A 359 -3.41 -5.31 19.62
CA LEU A 359 -4.30 -4.16 19.72
C LEU A 359 -4.73 -3.91 21.17
N GLU A 360 -5.06 -4.97 21.92
CA GLU A 360 -5.36 -4.86 23.35
C GLU A 360 -4.15 -4.33 24.14
N HIS A 361 -2.93 -4.78 23.83
CA HIS A 361 -1.71 -4.27 24.45
C HIS A 361 -1.45 -2.77 24.14
N LEU A 362 -1.90 -2.29 22.98
CA LEU A 362 -1.83 -0.88 22.60
C LEU A 362 -3.02 -0.05 23.14
N ASP A 363 -3.89 -0.62 23.97
CA ASP A 363 -5.17 -0.06 24.44
C ASP A 363 -6.12 0.35 23.28
N LEU A 364 -6.06 -0.34 22.15
CA LEU A 364 -6.92 -0.12 20.98
C LEU A 364 -8.13 -1.06 21.03
N HIS A 365 -8.85 -1.09 22.16
CA HIS A 365 -9.93 -2.05 22.42
C HIS A 365 -11.07 -1.99 21.40
N GLU A 366 -11.48 -0.79 20.95
CA GLU A 366 -12.53 -0.66 19.91
C GLU A 366 -12.13 -1.35 18.61
N SER A 367 -10.86 -1.20 18.18
CA SER A 367 -10.35 -1.88 16.99
C SER A 367 -10.19 -3.38 17.23
N ALA A 368 -9.73 -3.79 18.42
CA ALA A 368 -9.63 -5.19 18.80
C ALA A 368 -10.99 -5.89 18.71
N ASP A 369 -12.04 -5.29 19.27
CA ASP A 369 -13.39 -5.86 19.26
C ASP A 369 -13.99 -5.90 17.86
N TYR A 370 -13.76 -4.86 17.05
CA TYR A 370 -14.18 -4.84 15.66
C TYR A 370 -13.54 -5.99 14.85
N TYR A 371 -12.24 -6.24 15.00
CA TYR A 371 -11.55 -7.26 14.20
C TYR A 371 -11.56 -8.68 14.78
N ARG A 372 -11.98 -8.89 16.03
CA ARG A 372 -11.88 -10.17 16.76
C ARG A 372 -12.40 -11.39 15.99
N TYR A 373 -13.46 -11.18 15.20
CA TYR A 373 -14.11 -12.25 14.42
C TYR A 373 -13.96 -12.06 12.90
N ARG A 374 -13.02 -11.21 12.46
CA ARG A 374 -12.80 -10.83 11.06
C ARG A 374 -11.37 -11.13 10.59
N LEU A 375 -10.75 -12.16 11.18
CA LEU A 375 -9.39 -12.57 10.86
C LEU A 375 -9.35 -13.65 9.78
N TYR A 376 -8.35 -13.55 8.92
CA TYR A 376 -8.03 -14.46 7.84
C TYR A 376 -6.82 -15.33 8.19
N LYS A 377 -6.75 -16.49 7.55
CA LYS A 377 -5.57 -17.36 7.59
C LYS A 377 -4.42 -16.72 6.82
N ILE A 378 -3.22 -16.87 7.35
CA ILE A 378 -1.98 -16.37 6.77
C ILE A 378 -1.60 -17.21 5.55
N LYS A 379 -1.39 -16.51 4.44
CA LYS A 379 -0.86 -17.05 3.19
C LYS A 379 0.63 -17.33 3.33
N GLY A 380 1.09 -18.40 2.68
CA GLY A 380 2.51 -18.67 2.53
C GLY A 380 3.22 -17.63 1.67
N LYS A 381 4.43 -17.24 2.08
CA LYS A 381 5.28 -16.28 1.36
C LYS A 381 6.11 -16.94 0.26
N SER A 382 6.30 -16.24 -0.85
CA SER A 382 7.22 -16.66 -1.92
C SER A 382 8.63 -16.16 -1.59
N ARG A 383 9.43 -17.00 -0.91
CA ARG A 383 10.82 -16.60 -0.60
C ARG A 383 11.71 -16.75 -1.82
N ARG A 384 12.51 -15.71 -2.09
CA ARG A 384 13.62 -15.82 -3.03
C ARG A 384 14.56 -16.95 -2.56
N PRO A 385 15.09 -17.78 -3.48
CA PRO A 385 16.08 -18.77 -3.15
C PRO A 385 17.26 -18.10 -2.45
N GLN A 386 17.74 -18.72 -1.36
CA GLN A 386 18.99 -18.35 -0.71
C GLN A 386 20.07 -18.31 -1.80
N LEU A 387 20.69 -17.16 -2.03
CA LEU A 387 21.84 -17.06 -2.93
C LEU A 387 22.89 -18.02 -2.38
N ARG A 388 23.17 -19.11 -3.11
CA ARG A 388 24.23 -20.04 -2.72
C ARG A 388 25.50 -19.21 -2.63
N THR A 389 25.97 -18.95 -1.42
CA THR A 389 27.32 -18.45 -1.21
C THR A 389 28.25 -19.44 -1.89
N PHE A 390 28.88 -19.04 -3.00
CA PHE A 390 30.06 -19.73 -3.48
C PHE A 390 31.10 -19.58 -2.37
N SER A 391 31.19 -20.60 -1.51
CA SER A 391 32.27 -20.69 -0.54
C SER A 391 33.55 -20.81 -1.36
N TRP A 392 34.35 -19.75 -1.41
CA TRP A 392 35.75 -19.89 -1.78
C TRP A 392 36.36 -20.83 -0.75
N ASN A 393 36.55 -22.08 -1.16
CA ASN A 393 37.19 -23.11 -0.35
C ASN A 393 38.64 -22.64 -0.17
N THR A 394 38.98 -22.10 1.01
CA THR A 394 40.33 -21.64 1.39
C THR A 394 41.29 -22.81 1.64
N LYS A 395 41.30 -23.78 0.72
CA LYS A 395 42.25 -24.90 0.68
C LYS A 395 42.82 -25.07 -0.72
N ALA A 396 43.48 -24.03 -1.22
CA ALA A 396 44.42 -24.16 -2.33
C ALA A 396 45.43 -22.99 -2.35
N HIS A 397 46.23 -22.84 -1.29
CA HIS A 397 47.58 -22.24 -1.39
C HIS A 397 48.37 -22.49 -0.09
N LYS A 398 48.71 -23.77 0.13
CA LYS A 398 49.89 -24.14 0.92
C LYS A 398 50.58 -25.30 0.22
N SER A 399 51.35 -24.99 -0.82
CA SER A 399 52.56 -25.75 -1.16
C SER A 399 53.35 -25.05 -2.26
N SER A 400 54.67 -25.00 -2.04
CA SER A 400 55.74 -24.46 -2.89
C SER A 400 55.91 -22.93 -2.81
N ARG A 401 57.05 -22.36 -2.44
CA ARG A 401 58.37 -22.87 -2.09
C ARG A 401 59.07 -21.76 -1.30
N SER A 402 59.62 -22.09 -0.13
CA SER A 402 60.70 -21.33 0.49
C SER A 402 62.00 -21.52 -0.30
N SER A 403 62.96 -20.62 -0.04
CA SER A 403 64.39 -20.64 -0.41
C SER A 403 64.73 -20.13 -1.82
N THR A 404 65.15 -18.86 -1.90
CA THR A 404 66.56 -18.50 -2.19
C THR A 404 66.72 -16.99 -2.06
N ALA A 405 67.19 -16.55 -0.90
CA ALA A 405 67.93 -15.30 -0.76
C ALA A 405 69.36 -15.71 -0.40
N SER A 406 70.28 -15.67 -1.36
CA SER A 406 71.73 -15.68 -1.14
C SER A 406 72.48 -15.52 -2.46
N LYS A 407 73.30 -14.46 -2.53
CA LYS A 407 74.48 -14.24 -3.38
C LYS A 407 74.27 -13.60 -4.77
N GLU A 408 74.32 -12.27 -4.77
CA GLU A 408 75.20 -11.53 -5.69
C GLU A 408 76.22 -10.73 -4.88
N VAL A 409 77.45 -11.26 -4.79
CA VAL A 409 78.68 -10.50 -4.58
C VAL A 409 79.74 -11.15 -5.47
N SER A 410 80.54 -10.30 -6.12
CA SER A 410 81.77 -10.53 -6.90
C SER A 410 81.66 -10.93 -8.37
N LYS A 411 81.56 -9.90 -9.21
CA LYS A 411 82.49 -9.53 -10.30
C LYS A 411 83.44 -10.63 -10.80
N LEU A 412 83.41 -10.86 -12.12
CA LEU A 412 84.61 -11.07 -12.92
C LEU A 412 84.45 -10.36 -14.27
N LYS A 413 85.15 -9.24 -14.42
CA LYS A 413 85.51 -8.69 -15.73
C LYS A 413 86.40 -9.70 -16.43
N ARG A 414 86.02 -10.13 -17.63
CA ARG A 414 86.89 -10.20 -18.80
C ARG A 414 86.07 -9.87 -20.03
#